data_AF-A0A4Y8CBN8-F1
#
_entry.id   AF-A0A4Y8CBN8-F1
#
_cell.length_a   1.000
_cell.length_b   1.000
_cell.length_c   1.000
_cell.angle_alpha   90.00
_cell.angle_beta   90.00
_cell.angle_gamma   90.00
#
_symmetry.space_group_name_H-M   'P 1'
#
loop_
_entity.id
_entity.type
_entity.pdbx_description
1 polymer ?
#
loop_
_entity_poly.entity_id
_entity_poly.type
_entity_poly.pdbx_seq_one_letter_code
_entity_poly.pdbx_strand_id
1 'polypeptide(L)'
;MSSIDKYILFFLGHPQSGWINIGTKDLNRAEFLHKLTIAKAALQTITLIPGETSVIFLEQAAKQLGLDKDILLKEFQAQAPYDEGVFLPETYKIPKGITENLL
;
A
#
# COMPACT_ATOMS: atom_id res chain seq x y z
N MET A 1 20.00 17.57 -4.98
CA MET A 1 20.16 17.29 -3.54
C MET A 1 21.45 17.93 -3.07
N SER A 2 21.42 18.68 -1.97
CA SER A 2 22.64 19.29 -1.42
C SER A 2 23.43 18.22 -0.67
N SER A 3 24.77 18.27 -0.69
CA SER A 3 25.62 17.32 0.02
C SER A 3 25.29 17.23 1.52
N ILE A 4 24.78 18.33 2.11
CA ILE A 4 24.28 18.39 3.49
C ILE A 4 23.07 17.49 3.75
N ASP A 5 22.15 17.34 2.79
CA ASP A 5 20.96 16.49 2.95
C ASP A 5 21.36 15.02 3.15
N LYS A 6 22.47 14.58 2.53
CA LYS A 6 22.99 13.21 2.65
C LYS A 6 23.52 12.90 4.05
N TYR A 7 24.23 13.84 4.67
CA TYR A 7 24.73 13.68 6.04
C TYR A 7 23.61 13.71 7.07
N ILE A 8 22.57 14.54 6.84
CA ILE A 8 21.38 14.58 7.69
C ILE A 8 20.61 13.24 7.61
N LEU A 9 20.43 12.68 6.42
CA LEU A 9 19.83 11.35 6.26
C LEU A 9 20.62 10.28 7.02
N PHE A 10 21.95 10.25 6.88
CA PHE A 10 22.80 9.28 7.57
C PHE A 10 22.63 9.33 9.10
N PHE A 11 22.45 10.52 9.67
CA PHE A 11 22.22 10.69 11.10
C PHE A 11 20.78 10.32 11.53
N LEU A 12 19.78 10.59 10.69
CA LEU A 12 18.36 10.34 10.98
C LEU A 12 17.90 8.90 10.68
N GLY A 13 18.67 8.12 9.91
CA GLY A 13 18.41 6.73 9.56
C GLY A 13 18.17 6.48 8.07
N HIS A 14 17.61 5.33 7.73
CA HIS A 14 17.30 5.00 6.33
C HIS A 14 15.90 5.52 5.95
N PRO A 15 15.76 6.26 4.84
CA PRO A 15 14.44 6.68 4.37
C PRO A 15 13.61 5.45 4.01
N GLN A 16 12.35 5.41 4.47
CA GLN A 16 11.46 4.33 4.07
C GLN A 16 11.09 4.47 2.59
N SER A 17 11.07 3.35 1.87
CA SER A 17 10.67 3.33 0.46
C SER A 17 9.17 3.03 0.35
N GLY A 18 8.45 3.79 -0.47
CA GLY A 18 7.01 3.57 -0.72
C GLY A 18 6.18 4.85 -0.64
N TRP A 19 4.86 4.68 -0.68
CA TRP A 19 3.93 5.80 -0.51
C TRP A 19 3.92 6.26 0.95
N ILE A 20 4.35 7.49 1.18
CA ILE A 20 4.50 8.07 2.52
C ILE A 20 3.39 9.10 2.75
N ASN A 21 2.69 9.00 3.89
CA ASN A 21 1.75 10.04 4.30
C ASN A 21 2.48 11.16 5.07
N ILE A 22 2.60 12.33 4.44
CA ILE A 22 3.32 13.50 4.98
C ILE A 22 2.40 14.43 5.80
N GLY A 23 1.07 14.24 5.71
CA GLY A 23 0.07 15.13 6.29
C GLY A 23 -0.13 16.42 5.48
N THR A 24 -0.99 17.33 5.97
CA THR A 24 -1.43 18.55 5.25
C THR A 24 -0.79 19.85 5.74
N LYS A 25 0.14 19.78 6.70
CA LYS A 25 0.81 20.96 7.27
C LYS A 25 2.05 21.30 6.44
N ASP A 26 2.32 22.58 6.23
CA ASP A 26 3.60 23.04 5.67
C ASP A 26 4.76 22.62 6.58
N LEU A 27 5.75 21.94 6.01
CA LEU A 27 6.90 21.39 6.72
C LEU A 27 8.16 22.14 6.35
N ASN A 28 9.00 22.42 7.33
CA ASN A 28 10.35 22.87 7.07
C ASN A 28 11.23 21.68 6.60
N ARG A 29 12.35 21.97 5.94
CA ARG A 29 13.25 20.96 5.33
C ARG A 29 13.66 19.86 6.32
N ALA A 30 14.00 20.22 7.55
CA ALA A 30 14.38 19.25 8.58
C ALA A 30 13.22 18.36 9.03
N GLU A 31 12.01 18.92 9.20
CA GLU A 31 10.83 18.14 9.56
C GLU A 31 10.39 17.20 8.43
N PHE A 32 10.54 17.62 7.17
CA PHE A 32 10.30 16.78 6.01
C PHE A 32 11.25 15.56 5.97
N LEU A 33 12.56 15.79 6.14
CA LEU A 33 13.55 14.71 6.17
C LEU A 33 13.33 13.75 7.35
N HIS A 34 12.97 14.26 8.52
CA HIS A 34 12.63 13.45 9.69
C HIS A 34 11.34 12.63 9.48
N LYS A 35 10.33 13.18 8.80
CA LYS A 35 9.15 12.41 8.43
C LYS A 35 9.48 11.32 7.41
N LEU A 36 10.37 11.54 6.45
CA LEU A 36 10.79 10.49 5.51
C LEU A 36 11.46 9.29 6.19
N THR A 37 12.12 9.47 7.33
CA THR A 37 12.76 8.37 8.07
C THR A 37 11.80 7.62 9.00
N ILE A 38 10.73 8.26 9.48
CA ILE A 38 9.77 7.66 10.43
C ILE A 38 8.45 7.22 9.78
N ALA A 39 8.09 7.82 8.66
CA ALA A 39 6.71 7.73 8.19
C ALA A 39 6.33 6.32 7.72
N LYS A 40 5.15 5.90 8.16
CA LYS A 40 4.52 4.63 7.83
C LYS A 40 3.93 4.66 6.43
N ALA A 41 3.89 3.51 5.76
CA ALA A 41 3.25 3.33 4.47
C ALA A 41 1.80 3.86 4.50
N ALA A 42 1.40 4.59 3.47
CA ALA A 42 0.01 5.00 3.29
C ALA A 42 -0.85 3.76 3.03
N LEU A 43 -1.69 3.38 4.00
CA LEU A 43 -2.57 2.22 3.88
C LEU A 43 -3.93 2.64 3.32
N GLN A 44 -4.44 1.88 2.35
CA GLN A 44 -5.81 1.94 1.86
C GLN A 44 -6.63 0.84 2.55
N THR A 45 -7.81 1.21 3.02
CA THR A 45 -8.71 0.28 3.73
C THR A 45 -9.74 -0.26 2.76
N ILE A 46 -9.85 -1.59 2.64
CA ILE A 46 -10.81 -2.28 1.79
C ILE A 46 -11.57 -3.28 2.66
N THR A 47 -12.89 -3.23 2.65
CA THR A 47 -13.74 -4.09 3.49
C THR A 47 -14.45 -5.10 2.61
N LEU A 48 -14.23 -6.38 2.87
CA LEU A 48 -15.00 -7.46 2.25
C LEU A 48 -16.33 -7.61 2.98
N ILE A 49 -17.43 -7.44 2.25
CA ILE A 49 -18.77 -7.59 2.83
C ILE A 49 -19.12 -9.10 2.88
N PRO A 50 -19.68 -9.62 3.99
CA PRO A 50 -20.11 -11.01 4.05
C PRO A 50 -21.11 -11.35 2.94
N GLY A 51 -20.85 -12.43 2.19
CA GLY A 51 -21.66 -12.85 1.06
C GLY A 51 -21.26 -12.21 -0.28
N GLU A 52 -20.24 -11.36 -0.30
CA GLU A 52 -19.59 -10.91 -1.53
C GLU A 52 -18.69 -11.99 -2.12
N THR A 53 -18.67 -12.06 -3.45
CA THR A 53 -17.85 -12.97 -4.26
C THR A 53 -16.42 -12.47 -4.32
N SER A 54 -15.44 -13.38 -4.30
CA SER A 54 -13.99 -13.05 -4.33
C SER A 54 -13.63 -12.19 -5.54
N VAL A 55 -14.27 -12.45 -6.68
CA VAL A 55 -14.11 -11.66 -7.91
C VAL A 55 -14.55 -10.20 -7.74
N ILE A 56 -15.68 -9.95 -7.09
CA ILE A 56 -16.23 -8.59 -6.89
C ILE A 56 -15.32 -7.82 -5.93
N PHE A 57 -14.86 -8.48 -4.87
CA PHE A 57 -13.91 -7.89 -3.93
C PHE A 57 -12.59 -7.51 -4.61
N LEU A 58 -12.04 -8.38 -5.46
CA LEU A 58 -10.82 -8.10 -6.21
C LEU A 58 -11.02 -6.96 -7.22
N GLU A 59 -12.19 -6.85 -7.85
CA GLU A 59 -12.52 -5.72 -8.72
C GLU A 59 -12.57 -4.40 -7.94
N GLN A 60 -13.18 -4.40 -6.75
CA GLN A 60 -13.19 -3.23 -5.87
C GLN A 60 -11.78 -2.88 -5.40
N ALA A 61 -10.98 -3.88 -5.04
CA ALA A 61 -9.59 -3.70 -4.62
C ALA A 61 -8.74 -3.11 -5.74
N ALA A 62 -8.84 -3.64 -6.96
CA ALA A 62 -8.16 -3.14 -8.13
C ALA A 62 -8.52 -1.67 -8.40
N LYS A 63 -9.81 -1.32 -8.33
CA LYS A 63 -10.27 0.05 -8.54
C LYS A 63 -9.77 1.02 -7.46
N GLN A 64 -9.75 0.61 -6.19
CA GLN A 64 -9.29 1.46 -5.09
C GLN A 64 -7.76 1.64 -5.06
N LEU A 65 -7.02 0.60 -5.45
CA LEU A 65 -5.55 0.61 -5.47
C LEU A 65 -4.98 1.11 -6.80
N GLY A 66 -5.80 1.19 -7.85
CA GLY A 66 -5.38 1.57 -9.19
C GLY A 66 -4.59 0.47 -9.92
N LEU A 67 -4.92 -0.79 -9.64
CA LEU A 67 -4.27 -1.98 -10.20
C LEU A 67 -5.02 -2.52 -11.41
N ASP A 68 -4.34 -3.35 -12.20
CA ASP A 68 -4.97 -4.08 -13.31
C ASP A 68 -5.77 -5.29 -12.78
N LYS A 69 -7.08 -5.29 -13.01
CA LYS A 69 -7.99 -6.33 -12.55
C LYS A 69 -7.67 -7.71 -13.15
N ASP A 70 -7.24 -7.76 -14.40
CA ASP A 70 -7.09 -9.00 -15.15
C ASP A 70 -5.81 -9.71 -14.70
N ILE A 71 -4.75 -8.93 -14.39
CA ILE A 71 -3.53 -9.43 -13.76
C ILE A 71 -3.84 -9.90 -12.34
N LEU A 72 -4.58 -9.11 -11.55
CA LEU A 72 -4.90 -9.44 -10.17
C LEU A 72 -5.71 -10.74 -10.05
N LEU A 73 -6.73 -10.91 -10.90
CA LEU A 73 -7.53 -12.14 -10.93
C LEU A 73 -6.71 -13.35 -11.37
N LYS A 74 -5.79 -13.17 -12.31
CA LYS A 74 -4.90 -14.25 -12.77
C LYS A 74 -3.95 -14.71 -11.68
N GLU A 75 -3.33 -13.77 -10.95
CA GLU A 75 -2.46 -14.09 -9.81
C GLU A 75 -3.26 -14.75 -8.69
N PHE A 76 -4.46 -14.24 -8.40
CA PHE A 76 -5.36 -14.86 -7.43
C PHE A 76 -5.69 -16.31 -7.82
N GLN A 77 -6.07 -16.58 -9.06
CA GLN A 77 -6.35 -17.95 -9.53
C GLN A 77 -5.13 -18.87 -9.50
N ALA A 78 -3.92 -18.32 -9.65
CA ALA A 78 -2.69 -19.09 -9.59
C ALA A 78 -2.32 -19.49 -8.14
N GLN A 79 -2.65 -18.64 -7.16
CA GLN A 79 -2.29 -18.83 -5.76
C GLN A 79 -3.43 -19.45 -4.93
N ALA A 80 -4.68 -19.22 -5.31
CA ALA A 80 -5.85 -19.66 -4.57
C ALA A 80 -6.14 -21.16 -4.83
N PRO A 81 -6.34 -21.97 -3.78
CA PRO A 81 -6.74 -23.37 -3.94
C PRO A 81 -8.22 -23.54 -4.33
N TYR A 82 -9.04 -22.51 -4.14
CA TYR A 82 -10.47 -22.51 -4.41
C TYR A 82 -10.88 -21.17 -5.04
N ASP A 83 -11.86 -21.20 -5.94
CA ASP A 83 -12.36 -19.99 -6.61
C ASP A 83 -13.11 -19.04 -5.66
N GLU A 84 -13.66 -19.57 -4.56
CA GLU A 84 -14.44 -18.81 -3.57
C GLU A 84 -14.17 -19.26 -2.14
N GLY A 85 -14.46 -18.37 -1.19
CA GLY A 85 -14.33 -18.66 0.26
C GLY A 85 -12.89 -18.59 0.78
N VAL A 86 -11.96 -18.06 -0.01
CA VAL A 86 -10.56 -17.83 0.37
C VAL A 86 -10.43 -16.59 1.24
N PHE A 87 -11.21 -15.54 0.94
CA PHE A 87 -11.21 -14.31 1.71
C PHE A 87 -12.18 -14.39 2.90
N LEU A 88 -11.70 -13.92 4.05
CA LEU A 88 -12.52 -13.77 5.24
C LEU A 88 -13.21 -12.40 5.18
N PRO A 89 -14.49 -12.30 5.58
CA PRO A 89 -15.20 -11.02 5.58
C PRO A 89 -14.68 -10.13 6.71
N GLU A 90 -13.63 -9.39 6.39
CA GLU A 90 -12.96 -8.46 7.29
C GLU A 90 -12.51 -7.19 6.56
N THR A 91 -11.88 -6.29 7.30
CA THR A 91 -11.36 -5.04 6.77
C THR A 91 -9.84 -5.14 6.61
N TYR A 92 -9.41 -5.25 5.36
CA TYR A 92 -8.01 -5.35 4.96
C TYR A 92 -7.37 -3.97 4.85
N LYS A 93 -6.15 -3.82 5.41
CA LYS A 93 -5.36 -2.60 5.32
C LYS A 93 -4.16 -2.84 4.40
N ILE A 94 -4.28 -2.40 3.16
CA ILE A 94 -3.32 -2.70 2.10
C ILE A 94 -2.44 -1.46 1.85
N PRO A 95 -1.10 -1.60 1.79
CA PRO A 95 -0.24 -0.47 1.46
C PRO A 95 -0.46 0.02 0.04
N LYS A 96 -0.51 1.33 -0.14
CA LYS A 96 -0.63 1.96 -1.45
C LYS A 96 0.65 1.70 -2.26
N GLY A 97 0.47 1.39 -3.55
CA GLY A 97 1.57 1.09 -4.47
C GLY A 97 2.12 -0.33 -4.37
N ILE A 98 1.35 -1.28 -3.81
CA ILE A 98 1.64 -2.70 -4.02
C ILE A 98 1.47 -3.09 -5.49
N THR A 99 2.20 -4.11 -5.90
CA THR A 99 2.03 -4.75 -7.21
C THR A 99 1.13 -5.96 -7.08
N GLU A 100 0.43 -6.29 -8.16
CA GLU A 100 -0.56 -7.35 -8.29
C GLU A 100 -0.02 -8.74 -7.91
N ASN A 101 1.30 -8.94 -7.99
CA ASN A 101 2.00 -10.19 -7.68
C ASN A 101 2.17 -10.47 -6.16
N LEU A 102 1.71 -9.56 -5.30
CA LEU A 102 1.85 -9.64 -3.84
C LEU A 102 0.51 -9.77 -3.10
N LEU A 103 -0.60 -9.89 -3.84
CA LEU A 103 -1.97 -10.05 -3.33
C LEU A 103 -2.42 -11.50 -3.51
#